data_AF-A0A6G9KDH7-F1
#
_entry.id   AF-A0A6G9KDH7-F1
#
_cell.length_a   1.000
_cell.length_b   1.000
_cell.length_c   1.000
_cell.angle_alpha   90.00
_cell.angle_beta   90.00
_cell.angle_gamma   90.00
#
_symmetry.space_group_name_H-M   'P 1'
#
loop_
_entity.id
_entity.type
_entity.pdbx_description
1 polymer ?
#
loop_
_entity_poly.entity_id
_entity_poly.type
_entity_poly.pdbx_seq_one_letter_code
_entity_poly.pdbx_strand_id
1 'polypeptide(L)'
;MSSSSLVLCSISLIFIFLVSFAHLFILGSKNINGSRYLNTMEWYSSFECGFLNHGLNENFFSFSYLNLLIFFVVFDLEISLLLNIVYDGVWYYTFWCNFFFFFFVFFGYIVELNLGYIKWVN
;
A
#
# COMPACT_ATOMS: atom_id res chain seq x y z
N MET A 1 4.82 45.18 -13.50
CA MET A 1 4.18 44.09 -12.72
C MET A 1 3.00 44.70 -11.99
N SER A 2 1.78 44.21 -12.21
CA SER A 2 0.58 44.83 -11.64
C SER A 2 0.60 44.73 -10.11
N SER A 3 0.04 45.74 -9.43
CA SER A 3 -0.14 45.72 -7.97
C SER A 3 -0.83 44.43 -7.50
N SER A 4 -1.75 43.89 -8.31
CA SER A 4 -2.40 42.60 -8.08
C SER A 4 -1.44 41.40 -8.11
N SER A 5 -0.46 41.36 -9.02
CA SER A 5 0.52 40.26 -9.07
C SER A 5 1.46 40.24 -7.85
N LEU A 6 1.78 41.42 -7.30
CA LEU A 6 2.62 41.54 -6.11
C LEU A 6 1.89 41.05 -4.85
N VAL A 7 0.59 41.34 -4.73
CA VAL A 7 -0.24 40.87 -3.61
C VAL A 7 -0.42 39.35 -3.64
N LEU A 8 -0.57 38.73 -4.82
CA LEU A 8 -0.64 37.27 -4.94
C LEU A 8 0.68 36.59 -4.54
N CYS A 9 1.82 37.15 -4.94
CA CYS A 9 3.12 36.64 -4.52
C CYS A 9 3.32 36.74 -3.00
N SER A 10 2.94 37.85 -2.35
CA SER A 10 3.09 37.96 -0.89
C SER A 10 2.22 36.96 -0.13
N ILE A 11 0.98 36.73 -0.57
CA ILE A 11 0.08 35.74 0.02
C ILE A 11 0.66 34.32 -0.13
N SER A 12 1.20 33.98 -1.30
CA SER A 12 1.81 32.66 -1.53
C SER A 12 3.02 32.40 -0.62
N LEU A 13 3.87 33.40 -0.39
CA LEU A 13 5.03 33.30 0.48
C LEU A 13 4.65 33.09 1.94
N ILE A 14 3.61 33.80 2.42
CA ILE A 14 3.08 33.63 3.77
C ILE A 14 2.52 32.22 3.96
N PHE A 15 1.82 31.69 2.96
CA PHE A 15 1.26 30.34 3.02
C PHE A 15 2.35 29.26 3.07
N ILE A 16 3.40 29.40 2.25
CA ILE A 16 4.56 28.49 2.25
C ILE A 16 5.26 28.53 3.63
N PHE A 17 5.40 29.72 4.21
CA PHE A 17 6.01 29.87 5.53
C PHE A 17 5.19 29.19 6.63
N LEU A 18 3.86 29.35 6.62
CA LEU A 18 2.97 28.69 7.58
C LEU A 18 3.03 27.16 7.46
N VAL A 19 3.05 26.62 6.25
CA VAL A 19 3.18 25.18 6.01
C VAL A 19 4.53 24.66 6.51
N SER A 20 5.62 25.39 6.25
CA SER A 20 6.95 25.03 6.73
C SER A 20 7.04 25.03 8.27
N PHE A 21 6.39 25.98 8.93
CA PHE A 21 6.37 26.09 10.39
C PHE A 21 5.56 24.96 11.03
N ALA A 22 4.41 24.62 10.45
CA ALA A 22 3.63 23.45 10.87
C ALA A 22 4.44 22.15 10.71
N HIS A 23 5.16 22.01 9.59
CA HIS A 23 5.99 20.84 9.32
C HIS A 23 7.16 20.71 10.30
N LEU A 24 7.78 21.84 10.68
CA LEU A 24 8.82 21.90 11.72
C LEU A 24 8.27 21.57 13.11
N PHE A 25 7.04 21.97 13.43
CA PHE A 25 6.41 21.62 14.70
C PHE A 25 6.10 20.11 14.78
N ILE A 26 5.65 19.53 13.67
CA ILE A 26 5.30 18.11 13.57
C ILE A 26 6.56 17.21 13.53
N LEU A 27 7.63 17.62 12.85
CA LEU A 27 8.88 16.84 12.76
C LEU A 27 9.96 17.19 13.80
N GLY A 28 9.88 18.34 14.46
CA GLY A 28 11.09 19.01 14.93
C GLY A 28 10.97 19.86 16.18
N SER A 29 10.31 19.36 17.23
CA SER A 29 10.72 19.69 18.60
C SER A 29 11.15 18.43 19.33
N LYS A 30 12.24 17.82 18.83
CA LYS A 30 13.16 17.11 19.70
C LYS A 30 13.90 18.18 20.51
N ASN A 31 13.52 18.35 21.78
CA ASN A 31 14.15 19.28 22.71
C ASN A 31 15.67 19.31 22.50
N ILE A 32 16.22 20.51 22.29
CA ILE A 32 17.66 20.78 22.22
C ILE A 32 18.36 20.48 23.55
N ASN A 33 17.61 20.32 24.64
CA ASN A 33 18.10 19.72 25.87
C ASN A 33 17.74 18.24 25.89
N GLY A 34 18.74 17.36 25.74
CA GLY A 34 18.63 15.91 25.78
C GLY A 34 18.23 15.32 27.14
N SER A 35 17.26 15.92 27.83
CA SER A 35 16.85 15.56 29.20
C SER A 35 15.40 15.07 29.31
N ARG A 36 14.72 14.74 28.20
CA ARG A 36 13.32 14.25 28.24
C ARG A 36 13.16 12.76 28.57
N TYR A 37 14.20 12.09 29.08
CA TYR A 37 14.12 10.67 29.46
C TYR A 37 14.54 10.40 30.91
N LEU A 38 14.51 11.41 31.79
CA LEU A 38 14.94 11.25 33.18
C LEU A 38 13.82 11.05 34.19
N ASN A 39 12.54 11.07 33.78
CA ASN A 39 11.47 10.91 34.77
C ASN A 39 10.14 10.35 34.26
N THR A 40 10.18 9.28 33.47
CA THR A 40 9.02 8.37 33.34
C THR A 40 9.45 7.00 33.81
N MET A 41 9.55 6.91 35.14
CA MET A 41 9.49 5.70 35.92
C MET A 41 8.38 4.78 35.36
N GLU A 42 8.82 3.60 34.90
CA GLU A 42 8.16 2.30 35.07
C GLU A 42 6.68 2.24 34.61
N TRP A 43 6.50 1.74 33.38
CA TRP A 43 5.87 0.45 33.05
C TRP A 43 6.19 0.24 31.55
N TYR A 44 7.35 -0.34 31.26
CA TYR A 44 7.73 -0.69 29.89
C TYR A 44 6.91 -1.89 29.45
N SER A 45 5.89 -1.67 28.62
CA SER A 45 5.31 -2.74 27.82
C SER A 45 4.72 -2.19 26.54
N SER A 46 5.24 -2.70 25.42
CA SER A 46 4.46 -3.19 24.27
C SER A 46 5.43 -3.94 23.33
N PHE A 47 5.89 -5.11 23.81
CA PHE A 47 6.50 -6.24 23.09
C PHE A 47 7.80 -6.08 22.27
N GLU A 48 8.92 -6.53 22.87
CA GLU A 48 10.02 -7.33 22.27
C GLU A 48 11.09 -7.63 23.34
N CYS A 49 10.80 -8.56 24.26
CA CYS A 49 11.79 -9.12 25.19
C CYS A 49 12.63 -8.09 26.01
N GLY A 50 12.06 -6.97 26.44
CA GLY A 50 12.73 -6.02 27.35
C GLY A 50 13.72 -5.06 26.69
N PHE A 51 13.86 -5.07 25.36
CA PHE A 51 14.64 -4.07 24.61
C PHE A 51 13.76 -2.90 24.18
N LEU A 52 14.30 -1.67 24.25
CA LEU A 52 13.64 -0.43 23.80
C LEU A 52 13.25 -0.56 22.32
N ASN A 53 11.95 -0.50 22.05
CA ASN A 53 11.38 -0.64 20.72
C ASN A 53 11.95 0.43 19.77
N HIS A 54 12.77 0.02 18.80
CA HIS A 54 13.28 0.89 17.76
C HIS A 54 12.30 0.88 16.58
N GLY A 55 11.21 1.63 16.73
CA GLY A 55 10.26 1.88 15.65
C GLY A 55 8.86 1.40 15.97
N LEU A 56 7.87 2.04 15.34
CA LEU A 56 6.48 1.63 15.38
C LEU A 56 6.40 0.19 14.86
N ASN A 57 6.26 -0.78 15.77
CA ASN A 57 5.91 -2.16 15.43
C ASN A 57 4.44 -2.23 15.01
N GLU A 58 4.08 -1.43 14.01
CA GLU A 58 2.98 -1.80 13.16
C GLU A 58 3.56 -2.83 12.22
N ASN A 59 3.41 -4.10 12.61
CA ASN A 59 3.37 -5.21 11.66
C ASN A 59 2.15 -4.97 10.76
N PHE A 60 2.27 -3.99 9.86
CA PHE A 60 1.46 -3.88 8.68
C PHE A 60 1.70 -5.19 7.95
N PHE A 61 0.74 -6.10 8.07
CA PHE A 61 0.62 -7.25 7.21
C PHE A 61 1.15 -6.88 5.83
N SER A 62 2.22 -7.55 5.39
CA SER A 62 3.00 -7.03 4.27
C SER A 62 2.07 -6.78 3.08
N PHE A 63 2.20 -5.61 2.45
CA PHE A 63 1.35 -5.21 1.32
C PHE A 63 1.28 -6.29 0.23
N SER A 64 2.36 -7.09 0.10
CA SER A 64 2.42 -8.26 -0.78
C SER A 64 1.34 -9.30 -0.48
N TYR A 65 1.11 -9.64 0.79
CA TYR A 65 0.11 -10.66 1.16
C TYR A 65 -1.32 -10.20 0.94
N LEU A 66 -1.60 -8.91 1.18
CA LEU A 66 -2.93 -8.34 0.90
C LEU A 66 -3.21 -8.37 -0.60
N ASN A 67 -2.22 -8.05 -1.43
CA ASN A 67 -2.34 -8.08 -2.88
C ASN A 67 -2.54 -9.51 -3.42
N LEU A 68 -1.81 -10.49 -2.85
CA LEU A 68 -1.98 -11.91 -3.19
C LEU A 68 -3.39 -12.41 -2.85
N LEU A 69 -3.96 -11.98 -1.73
CA LEU A 69 -5.33 -12.34 -1.34
C LEU A 69 -6.37 -11.76 -2.31
N ILE A 70 -6.18 -10.52 -2.77
CA ILE A 70 -7.09 -9.91 -3.77
C ILE A 70 -7.02 -10.69 -5.09
N PHE A 71 -5.82 -11.01 -5.57
CA PHE A 71 -5.68 -11.81 -6.80
C PHE A 71 -6.24 -13.22 -6.65
N PHE A 72 -6.08 -13.85 -5.49
CA PHE A 72 -6.68 -15.15 -5.21
C PHE A 72 -8.21 -15.12 -5.34
N VAL A 73 -8.88 -14.08 -4.81
CA VAL A 73 -10.34 -13.94 -4.93
C VAL A 73 -10.78 -13.72 -6.37
N VAL A 74 -10.03 -12.91 -7.14
CA VAL A 74 -10.33 -12.68 -8.56
C VAL A 74 -10.16 -13.97 -9.38
N PHE A 75 -9.09 -14.71 -9.13
CA PHE A 75 -8.82 -15.96 -9.84
C PHE A 75 -9.86 -17.06 -9.52
N ASP A 76 -10.38 -17.10 -8.29
CA ASP A 76 -11.46 -18.03 -7.92
C ASP A 76 -12.78 -17.72 -8.66
N LEU A 77 -13.05 -16.43 -8.90
CA LEU A 77 -14.17 -15.98 -9.74
C LEU A 77 -13.96 -16.41 -11.21
N GLU A 78 -12.75 -16.23 -11.74
CA GLU A 78 -12.42 -16.63 -13.12
C GLU A 78 -12.54 -18.14 -13.34
N ILE A 79 -12.12 -18.96 -12.37
CA ILE A 79 -12.32 -20.41 -12.42
C ILE A 79 -13.81 -20.78 -12.36
N SER A 80 -14.60 -20.07 -11.54
CA SER A 80 -16.05 -20.30 -11.46
C SER A 80 -16.74 -20.04 -12.81
N LEU A 81 -16.30 -19.02 -13.55
CA LEU A 81 -16.76 -18.75 -14.92
C LEU A 81 -16.32 -19.86 -15.90
N LEU A 82 -15.09 -20.37 -15.75
CA LEU A 82 -14.56 -21.45 -16.57
C LEU A 82 -15.33 -22.77 -16.33
N LEU A 83 -15.81 -23.02 -15.11
CA LEU A 83 -16.63 -24.19 -14.78
C LEU A 83 -17.92 -24.24 -15.62
N ASN A 84 -18.48 -23.09 -15.99
CA ASN A 84 -19.68 -23.02 -16.81
C ASN A 84 -19.51 -23.70 -18.19
N ILE A 85 -18.28 -23.80 -18.70
CA ILE A 85 -17.95 -24.47 -19.97
C ILE A 85 -18.28 -25.96 -19.93
N VAL A 86 -18.19 -26.61 -18.76
CA VAL A 86 -18.51 -28.04 -18.61
C VAL A 86 -20.02 -28.28 -18.74
N TYR A 87 -20.83 -27.28 -18.36
CA TYR A 87 -22.29 -27.37 -18.40
C TYR A 87 -22.87 -26.91 -19.74
N ASP A 88 -22.20 -25.98 -20.43
CA ASP A 88 -22.60 -25.54 -21.77
C ASP A 88 -22.15 -26.53 -22.86
N GLY A 89 -23.07 -26.90 -23.75
CA GLY A 89 -22.76 -27.73 -24.91
C GLY A 89 -21.83 -27.02 -25.91
N VAL A 90 -21.06 -27.79 -26.69
CA VAL A 90 -20.07 -27.23 -27.64
C VAL A 90 -20.75 -26.67 -28.89
N TRP A 91 -21.17 -25.41 -28.82
CA TRP A 91 -21.55 -24.61 -29.99
C TRP A 91 -20.34 -23.83 -30.52
N TYR A 92 -20.19 -23.73 -31.85
CA TYR A 92 -19.02 -23.14 -32.51
C TYR A 92 -18.72 -21.69 -32.07
N TYR A 93 -19.75 -20.88 -31.80
CA TYR A 93 -19.57 -19.51 -31.32
C TYR A 93 -19.08 -19.46 -29.87
N THR A 94 -19.70 -20.25 -28.99
CA THR A 94 -19.36 -20.34 -27.57
C THR A 94 -17.94 -20.86 -27.35
N PHE A 95 -17.48 -21.76 -28.23
CA PHE A 95 -16.11 -22.29 -28.20
C PHE A 95 -15.04 -21.20 -28.31
N TRP A 96 -15.17 -20.27 -29.26
CA TRP A 96 -14.19 -19.20 -29.45
C TRP A 96 -14.15 -18.22 -28.27
N CYS A 97 -15.31 -17.82 -27.75
CA CYS A 97 -15.38 -16.96 -26.56
C CYS A 97 -14.70 -17.61 -25.35
N ASN A 98 -14.96 -18.90 -25.13
CA ASN A 98 -14.36 -19.67 -24.03
C ASN A 98 -12.84 -19.85 -24.21
N PHE A 99 -12.37 -20.04 -25.44
CA PHE A 99 -10.94 -20.14 -25.74
C PHE A 99 -10.20 -18.82 -25.46
N PHE A 100 -10.76 -17.68 -25.88
CA PHE A 100 -10.18 -16.37 -25.55
C PHE A 100 -10.19 -16.11 -24.05
N PHE A 101 -11.27 -16.47 -23.35
CA PHE A 101 -11.35 -16.34 -21.90
C PHE A 101 -10.24 -17.12 -21.21
N PHE A 102 -10.04 -18.40 -21.58
CA PHE A 102 -8.93 -19.21 -21.06
C PHE A 102 -7.57 -18.59 -21.32
N PHE A 103 -7.36 -18.03 -22.52
CA PHE A 103 -6.11 -17.35 -22.86
C PHE A 103 -5.82 -16.14 -21.96
N PHE A 104 -6.84 -15.35 -21.62
CA PHE A 104 -6.69 -14.22 -20.70
C PHE A 104 -6.33 -14.67 -19.29
N VAL A 105 -6.98 -15.71 -18.77
CA VAL A 105 -6.66 -16.29 -17.44
C VAL A 105 -5.20 -16.77 -17.41
N PHE A 106 -4.76 -17.48 -18.46
CA PHE A 106 -3.38 -17.94 -18.57
C PHE A 106 -2.37 -16.78 -18.63
N PHE A 107 -2.68 -15.73 -19.38
CA PHE A 107 -1.82 -14.56 -19.46
C PHE A 107 -1.74 -13.81 -18.12
N GLY A 108 -2.86 -13.65 -17.41
CA GLY A 108 -2.91 -13.06 -16.07
C GLY A 108 -1.99 -13.78 -15.09
N TYR A 109 -2.02 -15.12 -15.11
CA TYR A 109 -1.15 -15.95 -14.27
C TYR A 109 0.35 -15.75 -14.58
N ILE A 110 0.74 -15.64 -15.86
CA ILE A 110 2.13 -15.36 -16.23
C ILE A 110 2.58 -13.99 -15.71
N VAL A 111 1.73 -12.97 -15.80
CA VAL A 111 2.03 -11.64 -15.27
C VAL A 111 2.25 -11.70 -13.76
N GLU A 112 1.41 -12.43 -13.03
CA GLU A 112 1.54 -12.61 -11.58
C GLU A 112 2.87 -13.29 -11.19
N LEU A 113 3.25 -14.36 -11.92
CA LEU A 113 4.53 -15.04 -11.73
C LEU A 113 5.73 -14.10 -11.98
N ASN A 114 5.66 -13.27 -13.02
CA ASN A 114 6.73 -12.34 -13.38
C ASN A 114 6.88 -11.19 -12.36
N LEU A 115 5.76 -10.73 -11.77
CA LEU A 115 5.76 -9.71 -10.73
C LEU A 115 6.33 -10.23 -9.39
N GLY A 116 6.52 -11.55 -9.26
CA GLY A 116 7.24 -12.13 -8.13
C GLY A 116 6.44 -12.18 -6.84
N TYR A 117 5.11 -11.98 -6.89
CA TYR A 117 4.23 -12.13 -5.72
C TYR A 117 4.27 -13.53 -5.12
N ILE A 118 4.61 -14.54 -5.93
CA ILE A 118 4.69 -15.95 -5.54
C ILE A 118 6.08 -16.33 -4.97
N LYS A 119 7.11 -15.51 -5.18
CA LYS A 119 8.47 -15.78 -4.67
C LYS A 119 8.54 -15.39 -3.21
N TRP A 120 8.49 -16.38 -2.33
CA TRP A 120 8.86 -16.22 -0.94
C TRP A 120 10.37 -16.01 -0.87
N VAL A 121 10.78 -14.81 -0.44
CA VAL A 121 12.18 -14.56 -0.06
C VAL A 121 12.41 -15.36 1.22
N ASN A 122 13.29 -16.35 1.13
CA ASN A 122 13.78 -17.12 2.27
C ASN A 122 14.84 -16.36 3.06
#